data_AF-B3S9D4-F1
#
_entry.id   AF-B3S9D4-F1
#
_cell.length_a   1.000
_cell.length_b   1.000
_cell.length_c   1.000
_cell.angle_alpha   90.00
_cell.angle_beta   90.00
_cell.angle_gamma   90.00
#
_symmetry.space_group_name_H-M   'P 1'
#
loop_
_entity.id
_entity.type
_entity.pdbx_description
1 polymer ?
#
loop_
_entity_poly.entity_id
_entity_poly.type
_entity_poly.pdbx_seq_one_letter_code
_entity_poly.pdbx_strand_id
1 'polypeptide(L)'
;MGIQYDEDSKMNPHLDRFATYRRRWYILAIFSVLCFTQGMVWNTWGPVATSAEYYYGWTDSDVAMMANWGTIMYVVTVFFWSYLFDTVGSRIPIVSAAFCIALGTGLRIISRESAVATPLIHIAQILNGFAGPIALGGPPIISALWFPPRQRTTSTAITTIFSYLGVATAFVLGPNMVYEVKNATDTNSSVPKSNLVFYLNSTNSDEIRQKVGDQMWDFLLIGTTN
;
A
#
# COMPACT_ATOMS: atom_id res chain seq x y z
N MET A 1 -27.60 25.23 -10.42
CA MET A 1 -27.59 25.60 -11.85
C MET A 1 -27.25 24.35 -12.66
N GLY A 2 -28.23 23.45 -12.86
CA GLY A 2 -27.98 22.05 -13.22
C GLY A 2 -28.95 21.46 -14.23
N ILE A 3 -29.33 22.22 -15.27
CA ILE A 3 -30.36 21.75 -16.22
C ILE A 3 -30.07 22.18 -17.68
N GLN A 4 -28.81 22.32 -18.09
CA GLN A 4 -28.47 22.72 -19.47
C GLN A 4 -27.64 21.67 -20.25
N TYR A 5 -27.31 20.53 -19.63
CA TYR A 5 -26.46 19.52 -20.29
C TYR A 5 -27.25 18.48 -21.11
N ASP A 6 -28.58 18.39 -20.93
CA ASP A 6 -29.37 17.31 -21.52
C ASP A 6 -29.96 17.65 -22.90
N GLU A 7 -30.19 18.93 -23.22
CA GLU A 7 -30.82 19.32 -24.49
C GLU A 7 -29.84 19.42 -25.67
N ASP A 8 -28.59 19.83 -25.44
CA ASP A 8 -27.58 19.93 -26.50
C ASP A 8 -27.09 18.54 -27.00
N SER A 9 -27.36 17.47 -26.23
CA SER A 9 -26.95 16.11 -26.60
C SER A 9 -27.73 15.51 -27.78
N LYS A 10 -28.90 16.08 -28.10
CA LYS A 10 -29.81 15.52 -29.12
C LYS A 10 -29.57 16.05 -30.54
N MET A 11 -28.64 16.97 -30.76
CA MET A 11 -28.55 17.72 -32.02
C MET A 11 -27.26 17.54 -32.83
N ASN A 12 -26.40 16.53 -32.60
CA ASN A 12 -25.28 16.25 -33.52
C ASN A 12 -24.73 14.82 -33.42
N PRO A 13 -25.06 13.88 -34.33
CA PRO A 13 -24.45 12.53 -34.36
C PRO A 13 -22.94 12.55 -34.72
N HIS A 14 -22.38 13.71 -35.04
CA HIS A 14 -20.95 13.89 -35.34
C HIS A 14 -20.10 14.34 -34.14
N LEU A 15 -20.69 14.70 -33.00
CA LEU A 15 -19.94 15.05 -31.78
C LEU A 15 -19.59 13.82 -30.90
N ASP A 16 -20.12 12.65 -31.23
CA ASP A 16 -19.88 11.39 -30.49
C ASP A 16 -18.46 10.83 -30.63
N ARG A 17 -17.61 11.49 -31.43
CA ARG A 17 -16.23 11.08 -31.65
C ARG A 17 -15.27 12.08 -31.02
N PHE A 18 -15.44 12.35 -29.72
CA PHE A 18 -14.35 12.92 -28.93
C PHE A 18 -13.10 12.06 -29.15
N ALA A 19 -12.09 12.61 -29.82
CA ALA A 19 -10.82 11.92 -30.06
C ALA A 19 -10.26 11.48 -28.70
N THR A 20 -10.40 10.19 -28.40
CA THR A 20 -9.95 9.59 -27.15
C THR A 20 -8.44 9.44 -27.23
N TYR A 21 -7.72 10.41 -26.66
CA TYR A 21 -6.27 10.37 -26.59
C TYR A 21 -5.80 9.17 -25.77
N ARG A 22 -4.83 8.41 -26.31
CA ARG A 22 -4.14 7.28 -25.63
C ARG A 22 -3.54 7.67 -24.27
N ARG A 23 -3.29 8.96 -24.04
CA ARG A 23 -2.77 9.54 -22.80
C ARG A 23 -3.62 9.25 -21.56
N ARG A 24 -4.93 9.01 -21.71
CA ARG A 24 -5.84 8.67 -20.59
C ARG A 24 -5.47 7.34 -19.92
N TRP A 25 -5.11 6.34 -20.72
CA TRP A 25 -4.68 5.03 -20.25
C TRP A 25 -3.31 5.08 -19.56
N TYR A 26 -2.43 5.98 -20.00
CA TYR A 26 -1.14 6.21 -19.34
C TYR A 26 -1.31 6.76 -17.92
N ILE A 27 -2.20 7.73 -17.73
CA ILE A 27 -2.49 8.29 -16.39
C ILE A 27 -3.14 7.24 -15.50
N LEU A 28 -4.07 6.44 -16.05
CA LEU A 28 -4.67 5.33 -15.33
C LEU A 28 -3.63 4.29 -14.90
N ALA A 29 -2.66 3.97 -15.76
CA ALA A 29 -1.59 3.05 -15.44
C ALA A 29 -0.72 3.57 -14.29
N ILE A 30 -0.28 4.84 -14.35
CA ILE A 30 0.49 5.46 -13.25
C ILE A 30 -0.31 5.42 -11.94
N PHE A 31 -1.59 5.79 -11.99
CA PHE A 31 -2.44 5.79 -10.81
C PHE A 31 -2.65 4.38 -10.25
N SER A 32 -2.77 3.38 -11.13
CA SER A 32 -2.90 1.98 -10.72
C SER A 32 -1.63 1.46 -10.06
N VAL A 33 -0.44 1.87 -10.54
CA VAL A 33 0.84 1.60 -9.86
C VAL A 33 0.88 2.25 -8.48
N LEU A 34 0.40 3.49 -8.35
CA LEU A 34 0.32 4.17 -7.06
C LEU A 34 -0.60 3.44 -6.07
N CYS A 35 -1.79 3.00 -6.52
CA CYS A 35 -2.69 2.19 -5.70
C CYS A 35 -2.07 0.84 -5.32
N PHE A 36 -1.36 0.19 -6.25
CA PHE A 36 -0.63 -1.04 -5.99
C PHE A 36 0.44 -0.86 -4.90
N THR A 37 1.29 0.17 -5.02
CA THR A 37 2.32 0.47 -4.01
C THR A 37 1.68 0.80 -2.66
N GLN A 38 0.62 1.62 -2.64
CA GLN A 38 -0.07 1.97 -1.41
C GLN A 38 -0.64 0.73 -0.69
N GLY A 39 -1.28 -0.17 -1.43
CA GLY A 39 -1.82 -1.42 -0.88
C GLY A 39 -0.74 -2.35 -0.34
N MET A 40 0.37 -2.48 -1.06
CA MET A 40 1.54 -3.27 -0.63
C MET A 40 2.18 -2.72 0.65
N VAL A 41 2.42 -1.40 0.70
CA VAL A 41 3.06 -0.71 1.84
C VAL A 41 2.16 -0.76 3.08
N TRP A 42 0.84 -0.70 2.90
CA TRP A 42 -0.12 -0.79 4.00
C TRP A 42 -0.12 -2.17 4.65
N ASN A 43 -0.04 -3.25 3.85
CA ASN A 43 -0.08 -4.65 4.34
C ASN A 43 1.29 -5.28 4.58
N THR A 44 2.39 -4.52 4.53
CA THR A 44 3.75 -5.06 4.67
C THR A 44 3.97 -5.84 5.97
N TRP A 45 3.38 -5.38 7.08
CA TRP A 45 3.65 -5.94 8.42
C TRP A 45 2.75 -7.10 8.83
N GLY A 46 1.62 -7.30 8.16
CA GLY A 46 0.68 -8.39 8.50
C GLY A 46 1.30 -9.79 8.34
N PRO A 47 1.94 -10.11 7.19
CA PRO A 47 2.53 -11.43 6.95
C PRO A 47 3.83 -11.71 7.70
N VAL A 48 4.51 -10.67 8.20
CA VAL A 48 5.82 -10.77 8.87
C VAL A 48 5.75 -10.41 10.37
N ALA A 49 4.54 -10.47 10.95
CA ALA A 49 4.27 -10.09 12.34
C ALA A 49 5.20 -10.79 13.34
N THR A 50 5.26 -12.13 13.28
CA THR A 50 6.07 -12.95 14.20
C THR A 50 7.56 -12.64 14.13
N SER A 51 8.05 -12.34 12.92
CA SER A 51 9.47 -12.04 12.69
C SER A 51 9.80 -10.62 13.13
N ALA A 52 8.86 -9.67 12.96
CA ALA A 52 8.98 -8.31 13.47
C ALA A 52 8.95 -8.24 15.00
N GLU A 53 8.09 -9.02 15.66
CA GLU A 53 8.07 -9.17 17.12
C GLU A 53 9.41 -9.69 17.63
N TYR A 54 9.99 -10.71 16.96
CA TYR A 54 11.28 -11.28 17.35
C TYR A 54 12.48 -10.35 17.13
N TYR A 55 12.52 -9.63 16.00
CA TYR A 55 13.64 -8.77 15.64
C TYR A 55 13.58 -7.39 16.34
N TYR A 56 12.43 -6.71 16.29
CA TYR A 56 12.25 -5.39 16.87
C TYR A 56 11.85 -5.43 18.35
N GLY A 57 11.50 -6.60 18.90
CA GLY A 57 11.00 -6.72 20.26
C GLY A 57 9.60 -6.13 20.44
N TRP A 58 8.83 -6.07 19.36
CA TRP A 58 7.46 -5.56 19.38
C TRP A 58 6.50 -6.54 20.04
N THR A 59 5.42 -5.99 20.60
CA THR A 59 4.27 -6.78 21.05
C THR A 59 3.24 -6.92 19.93
N ASP A 60 2.35 -7.91 20.02
CA ASP A 60 1.21 -8.09 19.10
C ASP A 60 0.39 -6.79 18.94
N SER A 61 0.33 -5.98 20.00
CA SER A 61 -0.36 -4.69 20.00
C SER A 61 0.33 -3.64 19.12
N ASP A 62 1.67 -3.64 19.07
CA ASP A 62 2.44 -2.71 18.23
C ASP A 62 2.29 -3.07 16.75
N VAL A 63 2.32 -4.38 16.43
CA VAL A 63 2.07 -4.87 15.06
C VAL A 63 0.64 -4.53 14.63
N ALA A 64 -0.36 -4.76 15.49
CA ALA A 64 -1.74 -4.37 15.20
C ALA A 64 -1.86 -2.85 15.00
N MET A 65 -1.12 -2.05 15.77
CA MET A 65 -1.09 -0.60 15.61
C MET A 65 -0.58 -0.17 14.23
N MET A 66 0.34 -0.92 13.59
CA MET A 66 0.79 -0.64 12.23
C MET A 66 -0.35 -0.70 11.20
N ALA A 67 -1.24 -1.68 11.33
CA ALA A 67 -2.43 -1.75 10.46
C ALA A 67 -3.40 -0.60 10.76
N ASN A 68 -3.60 -0.30 12.06
CA ASN A 68 -4.51 0.74 12.54
C ASN A 68 -4.12 2.15 12.11
N TRP A 69 -2.83 2.47 11.98
CA TRP A 69 -2.39 3.78 11.47
C TRP A 69 -2.97 4.10 10.09
N GLY A 70 -3.13 3.09 9.23
CA GLY A 70 -3.76 3.27 7.92
C GLY A 70 -5.22 3.70 8.02
N THR A 71 -6.01 3.06 8.90
CA THR A 71 -7.43 3.36 9.07
C THR A 71 -7.67 4.65 9.86
N ILE A 72 -6.87 4.92 10.89
CA ILE A 72 -6.94 6.16 11.69
C ILE A 72 -6.64 7.36 10.80
N MET A 73 -5.54 7.33 10.05
CA MET A 73 -5.17 8.44 9.18
C MET A 73 -6.18 8.62 8.04
N TYR A 74 -6.77 7.54 7.54
CA TYR A 74 -7.87 7.64 6.57
C TYR A 74 -9.02 8.49 7.12
N VAL A 75 -9.52 8.18 8.32
CA VAL A 75 -10.65 8.92 8.94
C VAL A 75 -10.31 10.39 9.15
N VAL A 76 -9.09 10.69 9.60
CA VAL A 76 -8.66 12.08 9.86
C VAL A 76 -8.50 12.87 8.57
N THR A 77 -7.99 12.24 7.51
CA THR A 77 -7.52 12.95 6.30
C THR A 77 -8.53 12.92 5.16
N VAL A 78 -9.58 12.11 5.23
CA VAL A 78 -10.58 11.97 4.14
C VAL A 78 -11.24 13.30 3.78
N PHE A 79 -11.61 14.13 4.77
CA PHE A 79 -12.23 15.44 4.53
C PHE A 79 -11.25 16.42 3.88
N PHE A 80 -10.00 16.41 4.35
CA PHE A 80 -8.92 17.23 3.78
C PHE A 80 -8.68 16.89 2.31
N TRP A 81 -8.56 15.60 1.98
CA TRP A 81 -8.35 15.18 0.61
C TRP A 81 -9.55 15.43 -0.29
N SER A 82 -10.76 15.25 0.22
CA SER A 82 -11.98 15.54 -0.54
C SER A 82 -12.02 17.02 -0.93
N TYR A 83 -11.77 17.92 0.03
CA TYR A 83 -11.67 19.36 -0.23
C TYR A 83 -10.57 19.71 -1.25
N LEU A 84 -9.41 19.06 -1.15
CA LEU A 84 -8.30 19.32 -2.07
C LEU A 84 -8.63 18.84 -3.50
N PHE A 85 -9.29 17.69 -3.65
CA PHE A 85 -9.74 17.18 -4.95
C PHE A 85 -10.73 18.13 -5.63
N ASP A 86 -11.64 18.73 -4.88
CA ASP A 86 -12.64 19.65 -5.39
C ASP A 86 -12.06 21.01 -5.78
N THR A 87 -11.05 21.51 -5.05
CA THR A 87 -10.54 22.89 -5.22
C THR A 87 -9.39 23.02 -6.20
N VAL A 88 -8.40 22.12 -6.16
CA VAL A 88 -7.17 22.24 -6.98
C VAL A 88 -7.09 21.20 -8.10
N GLY A 89 -8.11 20.36 -8.23
CA GLY A 89 -8.22 19.30 -9.24
C GLY A 89 -7.42 18.04 -8.89
N SER A 90 -7.41 17.07 -9.80
CA SER A 90 -6.91 15.71 -9.51
C SER A 90 -5.39 15.55 -9.45
N ARG A 91 -4.61 16.43 -10.10
CA ARG A 91 -3.15 16.23 -10.22
C ARG A 91 -2.40 16.43 -8.92
N ILE A 92 -2.68 17.53 -8.22
CA ILE A 92 -1.96 17.90 -6.99
C ILE A 92 -2.16 16.83 -5.90
N PRO A 93 -3.39 16.36 -5.61
CA PRO A 93 -3.61 15.31 -4.63
C PRO A 93 -2.86 14.01 -4.94
N ILE A 94 -2.92 13.54 -6.20
CA ILE A 94 -2.26 12.28 -6.59
C ILE A 94 -0.74 12.38 -6.42
N VAL A 95 -0.14 13.52 -6.81
CA VAL A 95 1.31 13.72 -6.69
C VAL A 95 1.73 13.84 -5.22
N SER A 96 0.95 14.52 -4.38
CA SER A 96 1.26 14.61 -2.95
C SER A 96 1.09 13.25 -2.25
N ALA A 97 0.07 12.45 -2.60
CA ALA A 97 -0.01 11.05 -2.13
C ALA A 97 1.20 10.23 -2.57
N ALA A 98 1.61 10.33 -3.84
CA ALA A 98 2.79 9.64 -4.35
C ALA A 98 4.05 10.01 -3.56
N PHE A 99 4.21 11.31 -3.28
CA PHE A 99 5.32 11.82 -2.49
C PHE A 99 5.27 11.33 -1.04
N CYS A 100 4.12 11.33 -0.39
CA CYS A 100 3.95 10.80 0.97
C CYS A 100 4.28 9.31 1.05
N ILE A 101 3.82 8.52 0.07
CA ILE A 101 4.13 7.09 -0.02
C ILE A 101 5.63 6.89 -0.23
N ALA A 102 6.24 7.59 -1.20
CA ALA A 102 7.67 7.50 -1.49
C ALA A 102 8.55 7.92 -0.31
N LEU A 103 8.18 8.99 0.38
CA LEU A 103 8.85 9.45 1.59
C LEU A 103 8.70 8.43 2.72
N GLY A 104 7.49 7.90 2.92
CA GLY A 104 7.23 6.84 3.90
C GLY A 104 8.05 5.59 3.64
N THR A 105 8.09 5.10 2.39
CA THR A 105 8.93 3.95 2.02
C THR A 105 10.41 4.24 2.17
N GLY A 106 10.85 5.46 1.83
CA GLY A 106 12.24 5.90 2.02
C GLY A 106 12.65 5.87 3.50
N LEU A 107 11.80 6.38 4.40
CA LEU A 107 12.07 6.39 5.84
C LEU A 107 12.23 4.99 6.43
N ARG A 108 11.55 3.97 5.89
CA ARG A 108 11.70 2.57 6.32
C ARG A 108 13.09 1.99 6.05
N ILE A 109 13.84 2.58 5.12
CA ILE A 109 15.12 2.07 4.62
C ILE A 109 16.33 2.82 5.22
N ILE A 110 16.09 3.83 6.07
CA ILE A 110 17.19 4.66 6.60
C ILE A 110 17.94 3.97 7.75
N SER A 111 17.30 3.14 8.56
CA SER A 111 17.94 2.58 9.76
C SER A 111 17.72 1.08 9.94
N ARG A 112 18.84 0.32 9.99
CA ARG A 112 18.88 -1.12 10.35
C ARG A 112 18.73 -1.38 11.85
N GLU A 113 19.00 -0.38 12.69
CA GLU A 113 19.08 -0.53 14.14
C GLU A 113 17.68 -0.48 14.77
N SER A 114 17.30 -1.53 15.51
CA SER A 114 15.92 -1.75 15.99
C SER A 114 15.34 -0.61 16.82
N ALA A 115 16.18 0.08 17.62
CA ALA A 115 15.78 1.20 18.48
C ALA A 115 15.37 2.45 17.68
N VAL A 116 16.02 2.72 16.55
CA VAL A 116 15.74 3.89 15.70
C VAL A 116 14.76 3.54 14.57
N ALA A 117 14.76 2.29 14.12
CA ALA A 117 13.87 1.79 13.08
C ALA A 117 12.40 1.82 13.51
N THR A 118 12.09 1.48 14.76
CA THR A 118 10.71 1.45 15.27
C THR A 118 9.97 2.78 15.08
N PRO A 119 10.43 3.92 15.65
CA PRO A 119 9.74 5.20 15.46
C PRO A 119 9.70 5.65 13.99
N LEU A 120 10.73 5.34 13.19
CA LEU A 120 10.74 5.62 11.75
C LEU A 120 9.64 4.84 11.01
N ILE A 121 9.42 3.57 11.36
CA ILE A 121 8.36 2.76 10.77
C ILE A 121 6.98 3.30 11.13
N HIS A 122 6.78 3.73 12.38
CA HIS A 122 5.53 4.41 12.79
C HIS A 122 5.27 5.66 11.93
N ILE A 123 6.28 6.53 11.75
CA ILE A 123 6.17 7.74 10.91
C ILE A 123 5.88 7.36 9.46
N ALA A 124 6.55 6.35 8.93
CA ALA A 124 6.31 5.84 7.58
C ALA A 124 4.86 5.35 7.40
N GLN A 125 4.31 4.68 8.41
CA GLN A 125 2.95 4.18 8.39
C GLN A 125 1.91 5.30 8.46
N ILE A 126 2.19 6.34 9.24
CA ILE A 126 1.38 7.57 9.31
C ILE A 126 1.38 8.28 7.94
N LEU A 127 2.54 8.43 7.30
CA LEU A 127 2.65 9.03 5.97
C LEU A 127 1.93 8.21 4.89
N ASN A 128 2.05 6.88 4.93
CA ASN A 128 1.31 6.01 4.02
C ASN A 128 -0.21 6.07 4.28
N GLY A 129 -0.62 6.11 5.55
CA GLY A 129 -2.02 6.28 5.94
C GLY A 129 -2.59 7.62 5.47
N PHE A 130 -1.79 8.69 5.49
CA PHE A 130 -2.16 9.99 4.94
C PHE A 130 -2.50 9.91 3.45
N ALA A 131 -1.83 9.07 2.66
CA ALA A 131 -2.18 8.86 1.25
C ALA A 131 -3.39 7.93 1.03
N GLY A 132 -3.87 7.25 2.07
CA GLY A 132 -4.92 6.22 1.99
C GLY A 132 -6.23 6.65 1.33
N PRO A 133 -6.80 7.83 1.66
CA PRO A 133 -8.04 8.29 1.03
C PRO A 133 -7.95 8.47 -0.48
N ILE A 134 -6.77 8.80 -1.00
CA ILE A 134 -6.55 8.93 -2.45
C ILE A 134 -6.57 7.56 -3.12
N ALA A 135 -5.93 6.56 -2.52
CA ALA A 135 -5.89 5.21 -3.09
C ALA A 135 -7.28 4.54 -3.11
N LEU A 136 -8.13 4.81 -2.10
CA LEU A 136 -9.48 4.25 -2.01
C LEU A 136 -10.54 5.07 -2.76
N GLY A 137 -10.53 6.39 -2.63
CA GLY A 137 -11.52 7.29 -3.23
C GLY A 137 -11.13 7.82 -4.62
N GLY A 138 -9.85 7.78 -4.98
CA GLY A 138 -9.36 8.26 -6.27
C GLY A 138 -9.77 7.46 -7.51
N PRO A 139 -9.91 6.10 -7.48
CA PRO A 139 -10.31 5.32 -8.64
C PRO A 139 -11.61 5.79 -9.33
N PRO A 140 -12.74 6.03 -8.61
CA PRO A 140 -13.94 6.57 -9.24
C PRO A 140 -13.78 8.02 -9.70
N ILE A 141 -13.03 8.85 -8.98
CA ILE A 141 -12.80 10.27 -9.31
C ILE A 141 -12.03 10.39 -10.64
N ILE A 142 -10.91 9.67 -10.79
CA ILE A 142 -10.11 9.69 -12.02
C ILE A 142 -10.91 9.12 -13.19
N SER A 143 -11.66 8.04 -12.95
CA SER A 143 -12.52 7.45 -13.97
C SER A 143 -13.57 8.45 -14.45
N ALA A 144 -14.19 9.21 -13.54
CA ALA A 144 -15.16 10.25 -13.89
C ALA A 144 -14.54 11.41 -14.71
N LEU A 145 -13.33 11.83 -14.33
CA LEU A 145 -12.62 12.97 -14.94
C LEU A 145 -12.07 12.66 -16.34
N TRP A 146 -11.54 11.45 -16.55
CA TRP A 146 -10.77 11.13 -17.77
C TRP A 146 -11.48 10.19 -18.74
N PHE A 147 -12.50 9.43 -18.30
CA PHE A 147 -13.18 8.43 -19.14
C PHE A 147 -14.66 8.78 -19.41
N PRO A 148 -15.15 8.48 -20.63
CA PRO A 148 -16.57 8.62 -20.95
C PRO A 148 -17.39 7.63 -20.13
N PRO A 149 -18.70 7.90 -19.86
CA PRO A 149 -19.54 7.11 -18.96
C PRO A 149 -19.45 5.59 -19.19
N ARG A 150 -19.43 5.14 -20.44
CA ARG A 150 -19.35 3.72 -20.81
C ARG A 150 -18.07 3.00 -20.34
N GLN A 151 -16.96 3.72 -20.16
CA GLN A 151 -15.65 3.16 -19.82
C GLN A 151 -15.24 3.41 -18.35
N ARG A 152 -16.01 4.21 -17.60
CA ARG A 152 -15.68 4.57 -16.20
C ARG A 152 -15.58 3.35 -15.30
N THR A 153 -16.54 2.42 -15.41
CA THR A 153 -16.56 1.19 -14.59
C THR A 153 -15.33 0.32 -14.84
N THR A 154 -14.89 0.21 -16.10
CA THR A 154 -13.69 -0.58 -16.44
C THR A 154 -12.44 0.06 -15.87
N SER A 155 -12.32 1.39 -15.98
CA SER A 155 -11.20 2.16 -15.43
C SER A 155 -11.10 2.00 -13.91
N THR A 156 -12.20 2.19 -13.17
CA THR A 156 -12.25 1.99 -11.72
C THR A 156 -11.87 0.55 -11.36
N ALA A 157 -12.44 -0.44 -12.06
CA ALA A 157 -12.18 -1.85 -11.79
C ALA A 157 -10.69 -2.20 -11.96
N ILE A 158 -10.04 -1.72 -13.03
CA ILE A 158 -8.60 -1.93 -13.24
C ILE A 158 -7.82 -1.42 -12.03
N THR A 159 -8.00 -0.16 -11.65
CA THR A 159 -7.25 0.41 -10.52
C THR A 159 -7.51 -0.32 -9.21
N THR A 160 -8.77 -0.69 -8.93
CA THR A 160 -9.12 -1.46 -7.74
C THR A 160 -8.45 -2.83 -7.72
N ILE A 161 -8.40 -3.53 -8.87
CA ILE A 161 -7.69 -4.82 -8.99
C ILE A 161 -6.21 -4.63 -8.68
N PHE A 162 -5.56 -3.60 -9.22
CA PHE A 162 -4.15 -3.31 -8.93
C PHE A 162 -3.90 -3.02 -7.44
N SER A 163 -4.82 -2.33 -6.76
CA SER A 163 -4.73 -2.15 -5.30
C SER A 163 -4.73 -3.49 -4.55
N TYR A 164 -5.68 -4.37 -4.89
CA TYR A 164 -5.75 -5.71 -4.29
C TYR A 164 -4.56 -6.60 -4.65
N LEU A 165 -4.03 -6.48 -5.87
CA LEU A 165 -2.80 -7.16 -6.27
C LEU A 165 -1.61 -6.69 -5.43
N GLY A 166 -1.53 -5.41 -5.07
CA GLY A 166 -0.50 -4.88 -4.18
C GLY A 166 -0.56 -5.53 -2.80
N VAL A 167 -1.77 -5.62 -2.23
CA VAL A 167 -2.01 -6.33 -0.96
C VAL A 167 -1.61 -7.79 -1.07
N ALA A 168 -2.09 -8.51 -2.09
CA ALA A 168 -1.77 -9.91 -2.33
C ALA A 168 -0.26 -10.13 -2.47
N THR A 169 0.44 -9.21 -3.14
CA THR A 169 1.90 -9.27 -3.31
C THR A 169 2.60 -9.14 -1.96
N ALA A 170 2.13 -8.29 -1.04
CA ALA A 170 2.69 -8.23 0.32
C ALA A 170 2.53 -9.57 1.07
N PHE A 171 1.37 -10.21 0.96
CA PHE A 171 1.11 -11.53 1.56
C PHE A 171 1.92 -12.66 0.92
N VAL A 172 2.25 -12.56 -0.36
CA VAL A 172 3.12 -13.54 -1.03
C VAL A 172 4.59 -13.28 -0.68
N LEU A 173 5.05 -12.04 -0.75
CA LEU A 173 6.46 -11.71 -0.51
C LEU A 173 6.86 -11.89 0.96
N GLY A 174 6.00 -11.56 1.92
CA GLY A 174 6.34 -11.62 3.34
C GLY A 174 6.87 -12.98 3.80
N PRO A 175 6.07 -14.07 3.68
CA PRO A 175 6.48 -15.41 4.12
C PRO A 175 7.55 -16.05 3.22
N ASN A 176 7.67 -15.62 1.95
CA ASN A 176 8.71 -16.13 1.06
C ASN A 176 10.09 -15.49 1.32
N MET A 177 10.12 -14.30 1.90
CA MET A 177 11.36 -13.56 2.15
C MET A 177 11.81 -13.57 3.60
N VAL A 178 10.88 -13.68 4.54
CA VAL A 178 11.17 -13.69 5.97
C VAL A 178 10.73 -15.02 6.56
N TYR A 179 11.68 -15.74 7.19
CA TYR A 179 11.40 -16.99 7.88
C TYR A 179 10.46 -16.74 9.08
N GLU A 180 9.52 -17.65 9.29
CA GLU A 180 8.71 -17.67 10.53
C GLU A 180 9.57 -18.16 11.69
N VAL A 181 9.55 -17.45 12.82
CA VAL A 181 10.20 -17.88 14.06
C VAL A 181 9.15 -18.53 14.95
N LYS A 182 9.31 -19.82 15.29
CA LYS A 182 8.41 -20.56 16.18
C LYS A 182 9.14 -21.08 17.41
N ASN A 183 8.47 -21.02 18.56
CA ASN A 183 8.96 -21.60 19.81
C ASN A 183 8.90 -23.14 19.74
N ALA A 184 9.96 -23.83 20.16
CA ALA A 184 10.09 -25.29 20.06
C ALA A 184 9.02 -26.10 20.82
N THR A 185 8.25 -25.45 21.70
CA THR A 185 7.12 -26.04 22.45
C THR A 185 5.85 -26.22 21.60
N ASP A 186 5.73 -25.59 20.43
CA ASP A 186 4.60 -25.75 19.49
C ASP A 186 4.78 -26.93 18.51
N THR A 187 5.36 -28.02 18.99
CA THR A 187 5.63 -29.24 18.20
C THR A 187 4.38 -30.07 17.86
N ASN A 188 3.19 -29.68 18.32
CA ASN A 188 1.92 -30.37 18.05
C ASN A 188 1.17 -29.84 16.82
N SER A 189 1.70 -28.85 16.10
CA SER A 189 1.10 -28.38 14.86
C SER A 189 1.71 -29.13 13.67
N SER A 190 0.86 -29.85 12.93
CA SER A 190 1.14 -30.65 11.73
C SER A 190 1.58 -29.82 10.51
N VAL A 191 2.34 -28.75 10.74
CA VAL A 191 2.84 -27.87 9.70
C VAL A 191 4.03 -28.58 9.03
N PRO A 192 4.04 -28.72 7.70
CA PRO A 192 5.16 -29.32 7.00
C PRO A 192 6.44 -28.56 7.35
N LYS A 193 7.49 -29.30 7.72
CA LYS A 193 8.86 -28.80 7.88
C LYS A 193 9.32 -28.17 6.56
N SER A 194 8.92 -26.93 6.30
CA SER A 194 9.51 -26.11 5.26
C SER A 194 10.87 -25.64 5.77
N ASN A 195 11.82 -25.45 4.87
CA ASN A 195 13.12 -24.84 5.21
C ASN A 195 12.96 -23.40 5.74
N LEU A 196 11.73 -22.87 5.79
CA LEU A 196 11.36 -21.49 6.08
C LEU A 196 10.95 -21.22 7.55
N VAL A 197 11.14 -22.18 8.46
CA VAL A 197 10.79 -22.06 9.89
C VAL A 197 12.02 -22.26 10.77
N PHE A 198 12.38 -21.26 11.59
CA PHE A 198 13.42 -21.40 12.61
C PHE A 198 12.81 -21.80 13.95
N TYR A 199 13.30 -22.91 14.51
CA TYR A 199 13.01 -23.30 15.89
C TYR A 199 14.06 -22.68 16.82
N LEU A 200 13.61 -21.88 17.78
CA LEU A 200 14.50 -21.26 18.76
C LEU A 200 15.09 -22.33 19.69
N ASN A 201 16.42 -22.47 19.66
CA ASN A 201 17.21 -23.16 20.69
C ASN A 201 18.11 -22.12 21.37
N SER A 202 18.22 -22.16 22.70
CA SER A 202 18.81 -21.08 23.52
C SER A 202 20.29 -20.77 23.22
N THR A 203 20.96 -21.61 22.43
CA THR A 203 22.37 -21.47 22.04
C THR A 203 22.58 -20.68 20.74
N ASN A 204 21.55 -20.54 19.89
CA ASN A 204 21.64 -19.94 18.55
C ASN A 204 20.79 -18.66 18.38
N SER A 205 20.25 -18.10 19.46
CA SER A 205 19.30 -16.98 19.38
C SER A 205 19.87 -15.75 18.69
N ASP A 206 21.12 -15.38 18.98
CA ASP A 206 21.70 -14.14 18.45
C ASP A 206 22.03 -14.25 16.95
N GLU A 207 22.46 -15.42 16.49
CA GLU A 207 22.72 -15.68 15.07
C GLU A 207 21.42 -15.69 14.25
N ILE A 208 20.34 -16.26 14.81
CA ILE A 208 19.01 -16.25 14.19
C ILE A 208 18.46 -14.82 14.14
N ARG A 209 18.64 -14.01 15.19
CA ARG A 209 18.24 -12.59 15.20
C ARG A 209 18.93 -11.79 14.11
N GLN A 210 20.22 -12.01 13.89
CA GLN A 210 20.97 -11.31 12.84
C GLN A 210 20.50 -11.71 11.43
N LYS A 211 20.29 -13.02 11.18
CA LYS A 211 19.75 -13.51 9.90
C LYS A 211 18.35 -13.00 9.61
N VAL A 212 17.45 -13.03 10.60
CA VAL A 212 16.10 -12.47 10.47
C VAL A 212 16.17 -10.96 10.19
N GLY A 213 17.07 -10.24 10.86
CA GLY A 213 17.30 -8.81 10.62
C GLY A 213 17.74 -8.49 9.20
N ASP A 214 18.73 -9.22 8.66
CA ASP A 214 19.21 -9.03 7.29
C ASP A 214 18.10 -9.28 6.25
N GLN A 215 17.24 -10.28 6.48
CA GLN A 215 16.14 -10.57 5.58
C GLN A 215 14.96 -9.62 5.69
N MET A 216 14.66 -9.14 6.89
CA MET A 216 13.71 -8.05 7.07
C MET A 216 14.22 -6.79 6.37
N TRP A 217 15.52 -6.55 6.40
CA TRP A 217 16.13 -5.45 5.66
C TRP A 217 15.97 -5.62 4.14
N ASP A 218 16.25 -6.80 3.61
CA ASP A 218 16.08 -7.10 2.19
C ASP A 218 14.60 -7.01 1.75
N PHE A 219 13.68 -7.45 2.61
CA PHE A 219 12.23 -7.31 2.40
C PHE A 219 11.79 -5.84 2.34
N LEU A 220 12.34 -5.00 3.21
CA LEU A 220 12.08 -3.56 3.18
C LEU A 220 12.69 -2.87 1.95
N LEU A 221 13.82 -3.37 1.44
CA LEU A 221 14.51 -2.83 0.25
C LEU A 221 13.82 -3.16 -1.08
N ILE A 222 13.08 -4.27 -1.19
CA ILE A 222 12.33 -4.59 -2.43
C ILE A 222 11.30 -3.51 -2.76
N GLY A 223 10.77 -2.77 -1.77
CA GLY A 223 9.92 -1.60 -2.02
C GLY A 223 10.59 -0.47 -2.81
N THR A 224 11.92 -0.52 -2.98
CA THR A 224 12.74 0.46 -3.73
C THR A 224 13.53 -0.12 -4.89
N THR A 225 13.50 -1.44 -5.09
CA THR A 225 14.27 -2.11 -6.14
C THR A 225 13.40 -3.10 -6.91
N ASN A 226 12.71 -2.56 -7.92
CA ASN A 226 12.63 -3.09 -9.28
C ASN A 226 12.09 -1.99 -10.21
#